data_AF-A0A8T2I3N3-F1
#
_entry.id   AF-A0A8T2I3N3-F1
#
_cell.length_a   1.000
_cell.length_b   1.000
_cell.length_c   1.000
_cell.angle_alpha   90.00
_cell.angle_beta   90.00
_cell.angle_gamma   90.00
#
_symmetry.space_group_name_H-M   'P 1'
#
loop_
_entity.id
_entity.type
_entity.pdbx_description
1 polymer ?
#
loop_
_entity_poly.entity_id
_entity_poly.type
_entity_poly.pdbx_seq_one_letter_code
_entity_poly.pdbx_strand_id
1 'polypeptide(L)'
;MAKRSTAGLVKYVKFLMEAGVMERPLWLDALERVAPPTLTKAGRRPQSIRFPEDEIVRAYYKRNPGASLEPIYLGSFEPSTARRFATRQLELMDQGISRKDARLQTQSEFKAEAAASNEKGVIATIQAEEEIHLDQAIKTYVERHGHKPLQQMNTRENYGSHGSHNNNRAQMINTAREAMRKLPAPPVKTMTSDVPAAE
;
A
#
# COMPACT_ATOMS: atom_id res chain seq x y z
N MET A 1 -36.32 33.36 13.85
CA MET A 1 -36.13 33.65 15.29
C MET A 1 -34.64 33.71 15.59
N ALA A 2 -34.12 34.84 16.09
CA ALA A 2 -32.72 34.97 16.45
C ALA A 2 -32.38 34.07 17.65
N LYS A 3 -31.37 33.22 17.54
CA LYS A 3 -30.91 32.35 18.64
C LYS A 3 -30.23 33.22 19.69
N ARG A 4 -30.81 33.32 20.90
CA ARG A 4 -30.16 33.97 22.04
C ARG A 4 -28.95 33.12 22.45
N SER A 5 -27.80 33.75 22.69
CA SER A 5 -26.60 33.03 23.13
C SER A 5 -26.83 32.41 24.52
N THR A 6 -26.14 31.31 24.83
CA THR A 6 -26.20 30.64 26.15
C THR A 6 -25.80 31.57 27.29
N ALA A 7 -24.78 32.42 27.09
CA ALA A 7 -24.42 33.48 28.05
C ALA A 7 -25.57 34.49 28.24
N GLY A 8 -26.32 34.80 27.18
CA GLY A 8 -27.54 35.61 27.27
C GLY A 8 -28.69 34.89 27.99
N LEU A 9 -28.77 33.57 27.86
CA LEU A 9 -29.78 32.75 28.56
C LEU A 9 -29.53 32.72 30.07
N VAL A 10 -28.29 32.47 30.51
CA VAL A 10 -27.94 32.47 31.94
C VAL A 10 -28.22 33.82 32.56
N LYS A 11 -27.82 34.91 31.89
CA LYS A 11 -28.09 36.28 32.34
C LYS A 11 -29.59 36.56 32.44
N TYR A 12 -30.37 36.10 31.48
CA TYR A 12 -31.83 36.27 31.46
C TYR A 12 -32.53 35.48 32.57
N VAL A 13 -32.13 34.23 32.80
CA VAL A 13 -32.72 33.38 33.85
C VAL A 13 -32.39 33.94 35.24
N LYS A 14 -31.15 34.40 35.47
CA LYS A 14 -30.78 35.08 36.72
C LYS A 14 -31.62 36.33 36.97
N PHE A 15 -31.83 37.15 35.94
CA PHE A 15 -32.69 38.32 36.02
C PHE A 15 -34.14 37.97 36.40
N LEU A 16 -34.72 36.92 35.81
CA LEU A 16 -36.08 36.47 36.14
C LEU A 16 -36.19 35.91 37.56
N MET A 17 -35.14 35.28 38.08
CA MET A 17 -35.08 34.82 39.46
C MET A 17 -34.99 36.00 40.44
N GLU A 18 -34.15 37.00 40.15
CA GLU A 18 -34.04 38.23 40.95
C GLU A 18 -35.34 39.02 40.98
N ALA A 19 -36.09 39.03 39.88
CA ALA A 19 -37.40 39.65 39.77
C ALA A 19 -38.54 38.83 40.44
N GLY A 20 -38.24 37.66 41.00
CA GLY A 20 -39.22 36.79 41.67
C GLY A 20 -40.24 36.14 40.72
N VAL A 21 -39.98 36.15 39.41
CA VAL A 21 -40.90 35.63 38.39
C VAL A 21 -40.79 34.11 38.27
N MET A 22 -39.63 33.55 38.59
CA MET A 22 -39.37 32.10 38.50
C MET A 22 -38.52 31.59 39.66
N GLU A 23 -38.75 30.34 40.04
CA GLU A 23 -37.89 29.61 40.98
C GLU A 23 -36.57 29.18 40.33
N ARG A 24 -35.56 28.89 41.15
CA ARG A 24 -34.22 28.50 40.70
C ARG A 24 -34.26 27.13 39.98
N PRO A 25 -33.87 27.06 38.70
CA PRO A 25 -33.89 25.79 37.99
C PRO A 25 -32.67 24.93 38.33
N LEU A 26 -32.87 23.61 38.45
CA LEU A 26 -31.84 22.64 38.86
C LEU A 26 -30.58 22.63 37.98
N TRP A 27 -30.70 22.97 36.70
CA TRP A 27 -29.55 23.01 35.77
C TRP A 27 -28.65 24.23 35.97
N LEU A 28 -29.12 25.28 36.64
CA LEU A 28 -28.32 26.49 36.89
C LEU A 28 -27.14 26.18 37.81
N ASP A 29 -27.35 25.37 38.84
CA ASP A 29 -26.32 24.90 39.77
C ASP A 29 -25.20 24.15 39.06
N ALA A 30 -25.55 23.26 38.14
CA ALA A 30 -24.59 22.51 37.34
C ALA A 30 -23.78 23.44 36.43
N LEU A 31 -24.43 24.44 35.84
CA LEU A 31 -23.80 25.40 34.94
C LEU A 31 -22.93 26.43 35.67
N GLU A 32 -23.27 26.79 36.91
CA GLU A 32 -22.44 27.64 37.77
C GLU A 32 -21.18 26.91 38.25
N ARG A 33 -21.30 25.60 38.51
CA ARG A 33 -20.14 24.76 38.85
C ARG A 33 -19.24 24.51 37.64
N VAL A 34 -19.82 24.32 36.46
CA VAL A 34 -19.10 24.06 35.21
C VAL A 34 -19.56 25.04 34.15
N ALA A 35 -18.97 26.23 34.16
CA ALA A 35 -19.26 27.26 33.18
C ALA A 35 -18.84 26.79 31.77
N PRO A 36 -19.66 27.05 30.73
CA PRO A 36 -19.29 26.70 29.37
C PRO A 36 -18.06 27.52 28.94
N PRO A 37 -17.13 26.94 28.17
CA PRO A 37 -15.92 27.63 27.75
C PRO A 37 -16.28 28.90 26.96
N THR A 38 -15.69 30.02 27.35
CA THR A 38 -15.86 31.29 26.62
C THR A 38 -15.12 31.19 25.29
N LEU A 39 -15.86 30.93 24.22
CA LEU A 39 -15.30 30.98 22.87
C LEU A 39 -14.87 32.43 22.58
N THR A 40 -13.58 32.65 22.37
CA THR A 40 -13.08 33.91 21.82
C THR A 40 -13.81 34.17 20.49
N LYS A 41 -14.42 35.35 20.33
CA LYS A 41 -15.14 35.71 19.10
C LYS A 41 -14.23 35.43 17.90
N ALA A 42 -14.64 34.50 17.03
CA ALA A 42 -13.93 34.16 15.80
C ALA A 42 -13.97 35.37 14.85
N GLY A 43 -13.03 36.30 15.02
CA GLY A 43 -12.96 37.55 14.24
C GLY A 43 -12.43 37.35 12.82
N ARG A 44 -11.90 36.18 12.48
CA ARG A 44 -11.34 35.89 11.16
C ARG A 44 -11.73 34.49 10.70
N ARG A 45 -11.84 34.32 9.37
CA ARG A 45 -11.99 33.01 8.74
C ARG A 45 -10.83 32.10 9.18
N PRO A 46 -11.07 30.82 9.51
CA PRO A 46 -10.00 29.88 9.82
C PRO A 46 -8.95 29.84 8.71
N GLN A 47 -7.68 29.67 9.07
CA GLN A 47 -6.62 29.46 8.08
C GLN A 47 -6.77 28.07 7.45
N SER A 48 -6.38 27.95 6.18
CA SER A 48 -6.32 26.64 5.51
C SER A 48 -5.20 25.81 6.11
N ILE A 49 -5.55 24.66 6.67
CA ILE A 49 -4.57 23.67 7.14
C ILE A 49 -3.86 23.09 5.91
N ARG A 50 -2.52 23.09 5.93
CA ARG A 50 -1.68 22.52 4.87
C ARG A 50 -0.61 21.66 5.52
N PHE A 51 -0.37 20.50 4.93
CA PHE A 51 0.67 19.57 5.35
C PHE A 51 1.83 19.53 4.35
N PRO A 52 3.05 19.19 4.78
CA PRO A 52 4.20 19.10 3.88
C PRO A 52 4.02 18.03 2.79
N GLU A 53 3.27 16.94 3.07
CA GLU A 53 2.99 15.91 2.08
C GLU A 53 2.03 16.35 0.96
N ASP A 54 1.21 17.38 1.18
CA ASP A 54 0.14 17.79 0.26
C ASP A 54 0.67 18.18 -1.12
N GLU A 55 1.89 18.72 -1.19
CA GLU A 55 2.54 19.04 -2.47
C GLU A 55 2.99 17.79 -3.22
N ILE A 56 3.50 16.80 -2.50
CA ILE A 56 3.99 15.55 -3.06
C ILE A 56 2.82 14.72 -3.57
N VAL A 57 1.73 14.65 -2.80
CA VAL A 57 0.49 13.96 -3.20
C VAL A 57 -0.08 14.58 -4.48
N ARG A 58 -0.15 15.92 -4.57
CA ARG A 58 -0.58 16.60 -5.81
C ARG A 58 0.33 16.27 -6.99
N ALA A 59 1.65 16.26 -6.78
CA ALA A 59 2.60 15.89 -7.81
C ALA A 59 2.50 14.41 -8.22
N TYR A 60 2.12 13.52 -7.30
CA TYR A 60 1.89 12.10 -7.56
C TYR A 60 0.68 11.89 -8.47
N TYR A 61 -0.48 12.46 -8.16
CA TYR A 61 -1.67 12.34 -9.00
C TYR A 61 -1.50 12.97 -10.38
N LYS A 62 -0.74 14.07 -10.49
CA LYS A 62 -0.40 14.66 -11.80
C LYS A 62 0.40 13.70 -12.69
N ARG A 63 1.25 12.85 -12.11
CA ARG A 63 2.07 11.87 -12.84
C ARG A 63 1.32 10.57 -13.11
N ASN A 64 0.48 10.16 -12.18
CA ASN A 64 -0.26 8.90 -12.21
C ASN A 64 -1.77 9.21 -12.19
N PRO A 65 -2.38 9.62 -13.32
CA PRO A 65 -3.80 9.95 -13.34
C PRO A 65 -4.68 8.75 -12.98
N GLY A 66 -4.25 7.53 -13.33
CA GLY A 66 -4.96 6.30 -12.97
C GLY A 66 -5.05 6.03 -11.47
N ALA A 67 -4.12 6.55 -10.66
CA ALA A 67 -4.17 6.40 -9.21
C ALA A 67 -5.33 7.19 -8.56
N SER A 68 -5.95 8.12 -9.29
CA SER A 68 -7.16 8.80 -8.81
C SER A 68 -8.40 7.89 -8.83
N LEU A 69 -8.35 6.76 -9.55
CA LEU A 69 -9.44 5.79 -9.65
C LEU A 69 -9.31 4.67 -8.61
N GLU A 70 -8.23 4.65 -7.83
CA GLU A 70 -8.00 3.66 -6.80
C GLU A 70 -9.06 3.79 -5.69
N PRO A 71 -9.73 2.69 -5.30
CA PRO A 71 -10.73 2.74 -4.25
C PRO A 71 -10.09 3.06 -2.90
N ILE A 72 -10.57 4.10 -2.23
CA ILE A 72 -10.10 4.51 -0.91
C ILE A 72 -11.08 4.01 0.15
N TYR A 73 -10.62 3.13 1.04
CA TYR A 73 -11.42 2.67 2.15
C TYR A 73 -11.29 3.62 3.36
N LEU A 74 -12.27 4.50 3.52
CA LEU A 74 -12.28 5.55 4.55
C LEU A 74 -12.32 5.02 6.00
N GLY A 75 -12.69 3.75 6.20
CA GLY A 75 -12.70 3.10 7.51
C GLY A 75 -11.39 2.42 7.89
N SER A 76 -10.40 2.36 6.98
CA SER A 76 -9.09 1.76 7.30
C SER A 76 -8.22 2.75 8.05
N PHE A 77 -7.37 2.19 8.91
CA PHE A 77 -6.28 2.96 9.51
C PHE A 77 -5.14 3.20 8.52
N GLU A 78 -5.06 2.43 7.44
CA GLU A 78 -4.04 2.64 6.41
C GLU A 78 -4.35 3.87 5.56
N PRO A 79 -3.35 4.76 5.35
CA PRO A 79 -3.51 5.89 4.46
C PRO A 79 -3.53 5.43 3.00
N SER A 80 -4.10 6.26 2.12
CA SER A 80 -4.14 5.98 0.68
C SER A 80 -2.72 5.81 0.11
N THR A 81 -2.60 5.04 -0.98
CA THR A 81 -1.32 4.77 -1.66
C THR A 81 -0.55 6.04 -1.99
N ALA A 82 -1.23 7.10 -2.45
CA ALA A 82 -0.60 8.39 -2.72
C ALA A 82 -0.02 9.05 -1.45
N ARG A 83 -0.70 8.91 -0.30
CA ARG A 83 -0.22 9.44 0.97
C ARG A 83 0.91 8.59 1.54
N ARG A 84 0.83 7.26 1.45
CA ARG A 84 1.95 6.35 1.79
C ARG A 84 3.20 6.72 0.99
N PHE A 85 3.05 6.95 -0.31
CA PHE A 85 4.15 7.39 -1.19
C PHE A 85 4.74 8.73 -0.73
N ALA A 86 3.88 9.70 -0.40
CA ALA A 86 4.33 11.02 0.01
C ALA A 86 5.05 11.01 1.37
N THR A 87 4.53 10.27 2.36
CA THR A 87 5.17 10.09 3.66
C THR A 87 6.53 9.43 3.50
N ARG A 88 6.62 8.36 2.69
CA ARG A 88 7.88 7.67 2.44
C ARG A 88 8.92 8.57 1.75
N GLN A 89 8.48 9.39 0.79
CA GLN A 89 9.36 10.36 0.16
C GLN A 89 9.87 11.42 1.15
N LEU A 90 9.03 11.87 2.09
CA LEU A 90 9.44 12.82 3.13
C LEU A 90 10.45 12.20 4.09
N GLU A 91 10.26 10.94 4.52
CA GLU A 91 11.22 10.23 5.36
C GLU A 91 12.62 10.19 4.73
N LEU A 92 12.70 9.92 3.42
CA LEU A 92 13.97 9.93 2.69
C LEU A 92 14.56 11.34 2.58
N MET A 93 13.72 12.37 2.45
CA MET A 93 14.17 13.76 2.44
C MET A 93 14.69 14.20 3.81
N ASP A 94 14.08 13.74 4.90
CA ASP A 94 14.53 14.01 6.27
C ASP A 94 15.88 13.34 6.56
N GLN A 95 16.22 12.26 5.85
CA GLN A 95 17.55 11.62 5.86
C GLN A 95 18.60 12.39 5.04
N GLY A 96 18.24 13.52 4.42
CA GLY A 96 19.14 14.34 3.63
C GLY A 96 19.22 13.97 2.15
N ILE A 97 18.37 13.06 1.67
CA ILE A 97 18.32 12.69 0.25
C ILE A 97 17.64 13.81 -0.56
N SER A 98 18.17 14.11 -1.75
CA SER A 98 17.57 15.12 -2.63
C SER A 98 16.11 14.74 -2.97
N ARG A 99 15.23 15.74 -3.12
CA ARG A 99 13.80 15.51 -3.44
C ARG A 99 13.61 14.64 -4.70
N LYS A 100 14.53 14.74 -5.67
CA LYS A 100 14.47 13.97 -6.92
C LYS A 100 14.86 12.51 -6.70
N ASP A 101 15.92 12.27 -5.94
CA ASP A 101 16.44 10.93 -5.68
C ASP A 101 15.53 10.18 -4.70
N ALA A 102 15.06 10.85 -3.65
CA ALA A 102 14.06 10.33 -2.71
C ALA A 102 12.81 9.83 -3.44
N ARG A 103 12.33 10.59 -4.43
CA ARG A 103 11.21 10.18 -5.28
C ARG A 103 11.52 8.93 -6.10
N LEU A 104 12.70 8.86 -6.73
CA LEU A 104 13.09 7.71 -7.56
C LEU A 104 13.18 6.44 -6.72
N GLN A 105 13.78 6.53 -5.54
CA GLN A 105 13.87 5.44 -4.59
C GLN A 105 12.49 5.00 -4.12
N THR A 106 11.63 5.94 -3.70
CA THR A 106 10.24 5.63 -3.32
C THR A 106 9.49 4.95 -4.47
N GLN A 107 9.69 5.41 -5.71
CA GLN A 107 9.07 4.81 -6.89
C GLN A 107 9.55 3.37 -7.14
N SER A 108 10.82 3.06 -6.90
CA SER A 108 11.31 1.68 -6.98
C SER A 108 10.73 0.80 -5.87
N GLU A 109 10.64 1.31 -4.64
CA GLU A 109 10.06 0.59 -3.50
C GLU A 109 8.60 0.21 -3.76
N PHE A 110 7.78 1.18 -4.21
CA PHE A 110 6.37 0.94 -4.50
C PHE A 110 6.13 0.02 -5.70
N LYS A 111 7.00 0.08 -6.73
CA LYS A 111 6.93 -0.85 -7.86
C LYS A 111 7.27 -2.28 -7.42
N ALA A 112 8.25 -2.44 -6.55
CA ALA A 112 8.61 -3.74 -5.98
C ALA A 112 7.46 -4.28 -5.09
N GLU A 113 6.84 -3.42 -4.28
CA GLU A 113 5.68 -3.80 -3.47
C GLU A 113 4.49 -4.24 -4.32
N ALA A 114 4.16 -3.50 -5.38
CA ALA A 114 3.08 -3.84 -6.30
C ALA A 114 3.33 -5.15 -7.06
N ALA A 115 4.59 -5.42 -7.43
CA ALA A 115 4.97 -6.70 -8.04
C ALA A 115 4.79 -7.85 -7.05
N ALA A 116 5.27 -7.69 -5.82
CA ALA A 116 5.16 -8.70 -4.77
C ALA A 116 3.70 -8.97 -4.36
N SER A 117 2.84 -7.95 -4.33
CA SER A 117 1.41 -8.14 -4.06
C SER A 117 0.70 -8.91 -5.16
N ASN A 118 1.03 -8.63 -6.43
CA ASN A 118 0.47 -9.34 -7.58
C ASN A 118 0.91 -10.81 -7.60
N GLU A 119 2.19 -11.08 -7.35
CA GLU A 119 2.70 -12.47 -7.27
C GLU A 119 1.98 -13.29 -6.19
N LYS A 120 1.78 -12.71 -4.99
CA LYS A 120 1.02 -13.36 -3.92
C LYS A 120 -0.43 -13.65 -4.33
N GLY A 121 -1.07 -12.71 -5.03
CA GLY A 121 -2.41 -12.90 -5.56
C GLY A 121 -2.49 -14.08 -6.55
N VAL A 122 -1.55 -14.13 -7.51
CA VAL A 122 -1.50 -15.19 -8.53
C VAL A 122 -1.21 -16.56 -7.90
N ILE A 123 -0.28 -16.64 -6.95
CA ILE A 123 0.02 -17.90 -6.26
C ILE A 123 -1.20 -18.38 -5.46
N ALA A 124 -1.89 -17.47 -4.76
CA ALA A 124 -3.09 -17.81 -4.01
C ALA A 124 -4.22 -18.33 -4.93
N THR A 125 -4.38 -17.75 -6.13
CA THR A 125 -5.37 -18.26 -7.11
C THR A 125 -5.00 -19.64 -7.62
N ILE A 126 -3.73 -19.90 -7.92
CA ILE A 126 -3.27 -21.21 -8.40
C ILE A 126 -3.50 -22.27 -7.32
N GLN A 127 -3.15 -21.99 -6.07
CA GLN A 127 -3.37 -22.91 -4.95
C GLN A 127 -4.85 -23.24 -4.76
N ALA A 128 -5.73 -22.25 -4.85
CA ALA A 128 -7.17 -22.46 -4.74
C ALA A 128 -7.72 -23.35 -5.87
N GLU A 129 -7.22 -23.18 -7.10
CA GLU A 129 -7.59 -24.04 -8.23
C GLU A 129 -7.08 -25.48 -8.03
N GLU A 130 -5.84 -25.65 -7.59
CA GLU A 130 -5.25 -26.96 -7.29
C GLU A 130 -6.05 -27.71 -6.21
N GLU A 131 -6.45 -27.05 -5.12
CA GLU A 131 -7.27 -27.65 -4.06
C GLU A 131 -8.62 -28.16 -4.60
N ILE A 132 -9.28 -27.39 -5.48
CA ILE A 132 -10.54 -27.80 -6.12
C ILE A 132 -10.33 -29.07 -6.96
N HIS A 133 -9.24 -29.12 -7.74
CA HIS A 133 -8.93 -30.29 -8.56
C HIS A 133 -8.59 -31.52 -7.71
N LEU A 134 -7.88 -31.35 -6.60
CA LEU A 134 -7.56 -32.43 -5.65
C LEU A 134 -8.84 -32.97 -5.00
N ASP A 135 -9.74 -32.10 -4.56
CA ASP A 135 -11.03 -32.52 -3.98
C ASP A 135 -11.89 -33.30 -4.98
N GLN A 136 -11.90 -32.88 -6.24
CA GLN A 136 -12.58 -33.60 -7.32
C GLN A 136 -11.94 -34.98 -7.56
N ALA A 137 -10.61 -35.05 -7.57
CA ALA A 137 -9.88 -36.31 -7.71
C ALA A 137 -10.15 -37.26 -6.53
N ILE A 138 -10.19 -36.74 -5.29
CA ILE A 138 -10.53 -37.53 -4.10
C ILE A 138 -11.97 -38.05 -4.17
N LYS A 139 -12.94 -37.20 -4.53
CA LYS A 139 -14.34 -37.61 -4.69
C LYS A 139 -14.49 -38.73 -5.71
N THR A 140 -13.92 -38.56 -6.90
CA THR A 140 -13.97 -39.58 -7.96
C THR A 140 -13.25 -40.87 -7.57
N TYR A 141 -12.15 -40.77 -6.80
CA TYR A 141 -11.46 -41.94 -6.27
C TYR A 141 -12.34 -42.71 -5.28
N VAL A 142 -12.96 -42.01 -4.33
CA VAL A 142 -13.89 -42.60 -3.34
C VAL A 142 -15.10 -43.24 -4.04
N GLU A 143 -15.66 -42.59 -5.06
CA GLU A 143 -16.75 -43.14 -5.87
C GLU A 143 -16.35 -44.44 -6.58
N ARG A 144 -15.13 -44.48 -7.14
CA ARG A 144 -14.65 -45.66 -7.88
C ARG A 144 -14.19 -46.81 -6.99
N HIS A 145 -13.66 -46.54 -5.79
CA HIS A 145 -12.94 -47.53 -4.98
C HIS A 145 -13.58 -47.79 -3.61
N GLY A 146 -14.69 -47.10 -3.31
CA GLY A 146 -15.35 -47.08 -2.00
C GLY A 146 -14.54 -46.30 -0.96
N HIS A 147 -15.08 -46.13 0.25
CA HIS A 147 -14.36 -45.56 1.40
C HIS A 147 -13.27 -46.52 1.90
N LYS A 148 -12.27 -46.79 1.06
CA LYS A 148 -10.99 -47.32 1.51
C LYS A 148 -10.12 -46.12 1.83
N PRO A 149 -9.62 -45.98 3.06
CA PRO A 149 -8.73 -44.87 3.37
C PRO A 149 -7.51 -44.97 2.45
N LEU A 150 -7.09 -43.83 1.88
CA LEU A 150 -5.80 -43.66 1.19
C LEU A 150 -4.61 -43.78 2.17
N GLN A 151 -4.66 -44.74 3.11
CA GLN A 151 -3.68 -44.93 4.16
C GLN A 151 -2.49 -45.80 3.75
N GLN A 152 -2.37 -46.22 2.49
CA GLN A 152 -1.32 -47.17 2.09
C GLN A 152 -0.56 -46.83 0.81
N MET A 153 -0.56 -45.57 0.33
CA MET A 153 0.37 -45.15 -0.72
C MET A 153 1.59 -44.38 -0.20
N ASN A 154 1.77 -44.27 1.12
CA ASN A 154 2.95 -43.66 1.74
C ASN A 154 3.86 -44.65 2.46
N THR A 155 3.85 -45.92 2.04
CA THR A 155 4.86 -46.89 2.45
C THR A 155 5.54 -47.48 1.22
N ARG A 156 6.77 -47.05 0.97
CA ARG A 156 7.77 -47.67 0.09
C ARG A 156 7.50 -47.66 -1.43
N GLU A 157 7.58 -46.47 -2.01
CA GLU A 157 8.44 -46.26 -3.18
C GLU A 157 9.35 -45.08 -2.79
N ASN A 158 10.51 -45.34 -2.19
CA ASN A 158 11.77 -45.34 -2.93
C ASN A 158 11.76 -44.41 -4.16
N TYR A 159 11.38 -43.15 -3.98
CA TYR A 159 11.99 -42.08 -4.75
C TYR A 159 13.47 -42.13 -4.41
N GLY A 160 14.22 -42.83 -5.25
CA GLY A 160 15.65 -42.77 -5.27
C GLY A 160 16.02 -41.30 -5.18
N SER A 161 16.79 -41.00 -4.14
CA SER A 161 17.69 -39.86 -4.12
C SER A 161 18.53 -39.90 -5.41
N HIS A 162 18.01 -39.34 -6.49
CA HIS A 162 18.79 -38.93 -7.64
C HIS A 162 19.43 -37.58 -7.34
N GLY A 163 20.20 -37.55 -6.25
CA GLY A 163 21.29 -36.60 -6.06
C GLY A 163 22.46 -36.97 -6.98
N SER A 164 22.23 -36.98 -8.30
CA SER A 164 23.30 -37.14 -9.29
C SER A 164 22.87 -36.65 -10.68
N HIS A 165 22.44 -35.39 -10.79
CA HIS A 165 22.29 -34.72 -12.10
C HIS A 165 22.94 -33.32 -12.16
N ASN A 166 23.50 -32.81 -11.06
CA ASN A 166 24.19 -31.52 -11.07
C ASN A 166 25.65 -31.57 -11.56
N ASN A 167 26.30 -32.74 -11.52
CA ASN A 167 27.68 -32.85 -12.03
C ASN A 167 27.72 -32.81 -13.58
N ASN A 168 26.75 -33.39 -14.27
CA ASN A 168 26.72 -33.37 -15.74
C ASN A 168 26.33 -32.00 -16.30
N ARG A 169 25.46 -31.24 -15.60
CA ARG A 169 25.10 -29.87 -16.00
C ARG A 169 26.27 -28.89 -15.78
N ALA A 170 27.00 -29.01 -14.67
CA ALA A 170 28.21 -28.23 -14.43
C ALA A 170 29.33 -28.57 -15.43
N GLN A 171 29.49 -29.85 -15.77
CA GLN A 171 30.45 -30.28 -16.79
C GLN A 171 30.07 -29.80 -18.20
N MET A 172 28.79 -29.82 -18.57
CA MET A 172 28.33 -29.25 -19.85
C MET A 172 28.48 -27.73 -19.94
N ILE A 173 28.28 -27.00 -18.84
CA ILE A 173 28.48 -25.53 -18.81
C ILE A 173 29.97 -25.19 -18.94
N ASN A 174 30.85 -25.97 -18.32
CA ASN A 174 32.29 -25.76 -18.40
C ASN A 174 32.85 -26.13 -19.78
N THR A 175 32.41 -27.24 -20.39
CA THR A 175 32.81 -27.61 -21.76
C THR A 175 32.25 -26.63 -22.81
N ALA A 176 31.03 -26.10 -22.62
CA ALA A 176 30.49 -25.05 -23.48
C ALA A 176 31.28 -23.73 -23.36
N ARG A 177 31.70 -23.34 -22.14
CA ARG A 177 32.57 -22.16 -21.93
C ARG A 177 33.96 -22.33 -22.54
N GLU A 178 34.52 -23.52 -22.49
CA GLU A 178 35.83 -23.84 -23.07
C GLU A 178 35.78 -23.87 -24.60
N ALA A 179 34.68 -24.36 -25.18
CA ALA A 179 34.40 -24.30 -26.62
C ALA A 179 34.20 -22.85 -27.11
N MET A 180 33.53 -22.00 -26.34
CA MET A 180 33.36 -20.58 -26.70
C MET A 180 34.66 -19.77 -26.58
N ARG A 181 35.63 -20.20 -25.75
CA ARG A 181 36.97 -19.58 -25.68
C ARG A 181 37.87 -19.94 -26.86
N LYS A 182 37.58 -21.03 -27.58
CA LYS A 182 38.31 -21.50 -28.77
C LYS A 182 37.73 -21.03 -30.10
N LEU A 183 36.63 -20.27 -30.09
CA LEU A 183 36.11 -19.66 -31.31
C LEU A 183 37.06 -18.53 -31.78
N PRO A 184 37.47 -18.52 -33.05
CA PRO A 184 38.21 -17.39 -33.60
C PRO A 184 37.34 -16.13 -33.54
N ALA A 185 37.94 -15.00 -33.14
CA ALA A 185 37.24 -13.74 -32.99
C ALA A 185 36.51 -13.36 -34.29
N PRO A 186 35.26 -12.86 -34.22
CA PRO A 186 34.55 -12.42 -35.41
C PRO A 186 35.33 -11.25 -36.06
N PRO A 187 35.36 -11.18 -37.40
CA PRO A 187 36.08 -10.13 -38.09
C PRO A 187 35.53 -8.76 -37.69
N VAL A 188 36.41 -7.90 -37.19
CA VAL A 188 36.13 -6.50 -36.86
C VAL A 188 35.66 -5.82 -38.14
N LYS A 189 34.36 -5.50 -38.23
CA LYS A 189 33.85 -4.59 -39.25
C LYS A 189 34.42 -3.21 -38.90
N THR A 190 35.52 -2.83 -39.53
CA THR A 190 35.97 -1.45 -39.60
C THR A 190 34.89 -0.66 -40.32
N MET A 191 34.06 0.06 -39.57
CA MET A 191 33.22 1.11 -40.16
C MET A 191 34.15 2.22 -40.63
N THR A 192 34.44 2.20 -41.93
CA THR A 192 34.92 3.36 -42.67
C THR A 192 33.89 4.48 -42.50
N SER A 193 34.33 5.56 -41.88
CA SER A 193 33.62 6.82 -41.78
C SER A 193 33.58 7.49 -43.16
N ASP A 194 32.48 7.31 -43.88
CA ASP A 194 32.15 8.22 -44.98
C ASP A 194 31.36 9.39 -44.37
N VAL A 195 32.09 10.48 -44.13
CA VAL A 195 31.56 11.82 -43.90
C VAL A 195 31.32 12.45 -45.29
N PRO A 196 30.08 12.70 -45.71
CA PRO A 196 29.85 13.56 -46.85
C PRO A 196 29.95 15.02 -46.40
N ALA A 197 30.95 15.71 -46.95
CA ALA A 197 30.98 17.16 -47.03
C ALA A 197 29.95 17.63 -48.07
N ALA A 198 29.09 18.56 -47.66
CA ALA A 198 28.30 19.46 -48.50
C ALA A 198 27.84 20.61 -47.57
N GLU A 199 28.46 21.79 -47.69
CA GLU A 199 27.97 22.94 -48.48
C GLU A 199 26.69 23.56 -47.92
#